data_AF-A0A914NTQ9-F1
#
_entry.id   AF-A0A914NTQ9-F1
#
_cell.length_a   1.000
_cell.length_b   1.000
_cell.length_c   1.000
_cell.angle_alpha   90.00
_cell.angle_beta   90.00
_cell.angle_gamma   90.00
#
_symmetry.space_group_name_H-M   'P 1'
#
loop_
_entity.id
_entity.type
_entity.pdbx_description
1 polymer ?
#
loop_
_entity_poly.entity_id
_entity_poly.type
_entity_poly.pdbx_seq_one_letter_code
_entity_poly.pdbx_strand_id
1 'polypeptide(L)'
;MPAQDEIFRNIRVVAQGLDALRDEHEAIKNKLTGGVDLLTPDERQLIDEKTSIVDRNLENILLGVEEAQADKQKYKAQVRRLCQENAWIRDELNSTQQQLRTAMQNIAQLEEENKHLKFMNSIKKFDEDLPELADKEGDQAEQQHPASDVHNSTLQELGFGDEEEDLQKLSNVSIFVLSKLNKQLITEHGCLFSIYSLPT
;
A
#
# COMPACT_ATOMS: atom_id res chain seq x y z
N MET A 1 -10.69 9.54 -13.04
CA MET A 1 -9.64 10.56 -13.23
C MET A 1 -9.98 11.55 -14.37
N PRO A 2 -11.12 12.27 -14.34
CA PRO A 2 -11.53 13.07 -15.51
C PRO A 2 -10.63 14.31 -15.76
N ALA A 3 -10.17 14.96 -14.69
CA ALA A 3 -9.43 16.22 -14.77
C ALA A 3 -8.03 16.09 -15.39
N GLN A 4 -7.35 14.95 -15.18
CA GLN A 4 -6.02 14.73 -15.73
C GLN A 4 -6.05 14.52 -17.25
N ASP A 5 -7.03 13.75 -17.73
CA ASP A 5 -7.22 13.50 -19.16
C ASP A 5 -7.63 14.78 -19.89
N GLU A 6 -8.39 15.65 -19.24
CA GLU A 6 -8.75 16.98 -19.73
C GLU A 6 -7.52 17.88 -19.91
N ILE A 7 -6.59 17.90 -18.95
CA ILE A 7 -5.34 18.68 -19.05
C ILE A 7 -4.50 18.17 -20.23
N PHE A 8 -4.32 16.86 -20.39
CA PHE A 8 -3.56 16.31 -21.52
C PHE A 8 -4.23 16.57 -22.87
N ARG A 9 -5.56 16.58 -22.90
CA ARG A 9 -6.34 16.94 -24.09
C ARG A 9 -6.13 18.41 -24.44
N ASN A 10 -6.21 19.31 -23.46
CA ASN A 10 -6.02 20.75 -23.65
C ASN A 10 -4.60 21.06 -24.16
N ILE A 11 -3.57 20.49 -23.54
CA ILE A 11 -2.17 20.65 -23.99
C ILE A 11 -2.00 20.15 -25.44
N ARG A 12 -2.66 19.04 -25.80
CA ARG A 12 -2.62 18.52 -27.17
C ARG A 12 -3.29 19.46 -28.17
N VAL A 13 -4.45 20.03 -27.82
CA VAL A 13 -5.17 20.98 -28.67
C VAL A 13 -4.35 22.25 -28.87
N VAL A 14 -3.73 22.78 -27.81
CA VAL A 14 -2.86 23.97 -27.89
C VAL A 14 -1.65 23.70 -28.79
N ALA A 15 -0.97 22.57 -28.61
CA ALA A 15 0.18 22.21 -29.44
C ALA A 15 -0.20 22.11 -30.93
N GLN A 16 -1.33 21.46 -31.24
CA GLN A 16 -1.84 21.36 -32.61
C GLN A 16 -2.23 22.72 -33.20
N GLY A 17 -2.82 23.61 -32.39
CA GLY A 17 -3.14 24.97 -32.82
C GLY A 17 -1.89 25.80 -33.12
N LEU A 18 -0.83 25.65 -32.32
CA LEU A 18 0.46 26.31 -32.55
C LEU A 18 1.18 25.76 -33.79
N ASP A 19 1.14 24.45 -34.03
CA ASP A 19 1.69 23.84 -35.25
C ASP A 19 0.96 24.36 -36.51
N ALA A 20 -0.37 24.42 -36.47
CA ALA A 20 -1.15 24.98 -37.57
C ALA A 20 -0.82 26.45 -37.83
N LEU A 21 -0.71 27.26 -36.76
CA LEU A 21 -0.37 28.67 -36.88
C LEU A 21 1.05 28.89 -37.43
N ARG A 22 2.01 28.04 -37.04
CA ARG A 22 3.37 28.04 -37.62
C ARG A 22 3.30 27.83 -39.13
N ASP A 23 2.59 26.79 -39.58
CA ASP A 23 2.48 26.43 -41.00
C ASP A 23 1.83 27.57 -41.81
N GLU A 24 0.81 28.24 -41.25
CA GLU A 24 0.20 29.42 -41.85
C GLU A 24 1.19 30.60 -41.96
N HIS A 25 1.98 30.86 -40.92
CA HIS A 25 2.99 31.92 -40.93
C HIS A 25 4.12 31.64 -41.93
N GLU A 26 4.59 30.39 -42.05
CA GLU A 26 5.53 29.97 -43.08
C GLU A 26 4.97 30.15 -44.49
N ALA A 27 3.70 29.79 -44.70
CA ALA A 27 3.01 30.01 -45.97
C ALA A 27 2.89 31.50 -46.32
N ILE A 28 2.61 32.36 -45.34
CA ILE A 28 2.59 33.82 -45.52
C ILE A 28 4.00 34.32 -45.87
N LYS A 29 5.03 33.90 -45.13
CA LYS A 29 6.42 34.28 -45.39
C LYS A 29 6.83 33.94 -46.81
N ASN A 30 6.57 32.71 -47.24
CA ASN A 30 6.88 32.24 -48.60
C ASN A 30 6.16 33.06 -49.70
N LYS A 31 4.92 33.50 -49.44
CA LYS A 31 4.18 34.38 -50.36
C LYS A 31 4.74 35.80 -50.40
N LEU A 32 5.23 36.32 -49.27
CA LEU A 32 5.81 37.66 -49.19
C LEU A 32 7.15 37.72 -49.91
N THR A 33 7.98 36.70 -49.76
CA THR A 33 9.29 36.62 -50.42
C THR A 33 9.17 36.15 -51.86
N GLY A 34 8.11 35.42 -52.20
CA GLY A 34 7.80 34.97 -53.57
C GLY A 34 7.30 36.11 -54.46
N GLY A 35 8.20 36.74 -55.21
CA GLY A 35 7.87 37.79 -56.18
C GLY A 35 8.53 39.15 -55.90
N VAL A 36 9.43 39.22 -54.92
CA VAL A 36 10.16 40.44 -54.54
C VAL A 36 10.92 41.07 -55.71
N ASP A 37 11.36 40.27 -56.68
CA ASP A 37 12.18 40.73 -57.80
C ASP A 37 11.48 41.71 -58.76
N LEU A 38 10.15 41.72 -58.79
CA LEU A 38 9.35 42.55 -59.70
C LEU A 38 8.85 43.87 -59.06
N LEU A 39 9.23 44.13 -57.80
CA LEU A 39 8.68 45.21 -56.99
C LEU A 39 9.51 46.48 -57.02
N THR A 40 8.82 47.62 -56.87
CA THR A 40 9.41 48.94 -56.67
C THR A 40 10.13 49.04 -55.32
N PRO A 41 11.05 50.00 -55.13
CA PRO A 41 11.77 50.16 -53.86
C PRO A 41 10.85 50.33 -52.64
N ASP A 42 9.76 51.10 -52.78
CA ASP A 42 8.80 51.33 -51.70
C ASP A 42 8.01 50.05 -51.36
N GLU A 43 7.62 49.26 -52.37
CA GLU A 43 6.97 47.97 -52.19
C GLU A 43 7.90 46.94 -51.53
N ARG A 44 9.19 46.95 -51.89
CA ARG A 44 10.20 46.10 -51.24
C ARG A 44 10.37 46.46 -49.76
N GLN A 45 10.49 47.73 -49.43
CA GLN A 45 10.60 48.17 -48.04
C GLN A 45 9.39 47.70 -47.22
N LEU A 46 8.18 47.82 -47.77
CA LEU A 46 6.96 47.38 -47.10
C LEU A 46 6.90 45.86 -46.92
N ILE A 47 7.41 45.09 -47.89
CA ILE A 47 7.54 43.63 -47.76
C ILE A 47 8.59 43.24 -46.71
N ASP A 48 9.72 43.94 -46.64
CA ASP A 48 10.75 43.68 -45.64
C ASP A 48 10.22 43.90 -44.23
N GLU A 49 9.48 45.00 -43.99
CA GLU A 49 8.82 45.28 -42.71
C GLU A 49 7.79 44.18 -42.36
N LYS A 50 6.96 43.77 -43.32
CA LYS A 50 5.97 42.72 -43.10
C LYS A 50 6.62 41.34 -42.86
N THR A 51 7.71 41.04 -43.56
CA THR A 51 8.48 39.81 -43.39
C THR A 51 9.11 39.77 -42.00
N SER A 52 9.69 40.89 -41.55
CA SER A 52 10.23 41.04 -40.19
C SER A 52 9.17 40.77 -39.10
N ILE A 53 7.94 41.26 -39.28
CA ILE A 53 6.82 40.96 -38.36
C ILE A 53 6.49 39.46 -38.36
N VAL A 54 6.42 38.84 -39.55
CA VAL A 54 6.13 37.40 -39.67
C VAL A 54 7.23 36.57 -39.03
N ASP A 55 8.49 36.94 -39.20
CA ASP A 55 9.64 36.26 -38.58
C ASP A 55 9.60 36.31 -37.05
N ARG A 56 9.32 37.49 -36.49
CA ARG A 56 9.14 37.64 -35.04
C ARG A 56 7.96 36.83 -34.52
N ASN A 57 6.86 36.77 -35.27
CA ASN A 57 5.71 35.94 -34.88
C ASN A 57 6.05 34.45 -34.93
N LEU A 58 6.82 34.02 -35.95
CA LEU A 58 7.27 32.64 -36.06
C LEU A 58 8.18 32.24 -34.90
N GLU A 59 9.10 33.12 -34.49
CA GLU A 59 9.94 32.93 -33.29
C GLU A 59 9.07 32.73 -32.03
N ASN A 60 8.08 33.59 -31.81
CA ASN A 60 7.17 33.45 -30.66
C ASN A 60 6.36 32.15 -30.70
N ILE A 61 5.90 31.72 -31.89
CA ILE A 61 5.17 30.46 -32.05
C ILE A 61 6.07 29.28 -31.74
N LEU A 62 7.31 29.28 -32.24
CA LEU A 62 8.28 28.22 -31.96
C LEU A 62 8.58 28.11 -30.47
N LEU A 63 8.80 29.24 -29.79
CA LEU A 63 8.95 29.26 -28.32
C LEU A 63 7.71 28.69 -27.62
N GLY A 64 6.51 29.05 -28.06
CA GLY A 64 5.26 28.52 -27.51
C GLY A 64 5.10 27.00 -27.72
N VAL A 65 5.54 26.46 -28.86
CA VAL A 65 5.54 25.01 -29.14
C VAL A 65 6.50 24.29 -28.18
N GLU A 66 7.70 24.84 -27.98
CA GLU A 66 8.68 24.28 -27.06
C GLU A 66 8.16 24.27 -25.61
N GLU A 67 7.56 25.38 -25.16
CA GLU A 67 6.96 25.49 -23.83
C GLU A 67 5.82 24.49 -23.62
N ALA A 68 4.90 24.37 -24.58
CA ALA A 68 3.80 23.41 -24.52
C ALA A 68 4.30 21.95 -24.43
N GLN A 69 5.38 21.63 -25.14
CA GLN A 69 6.00 20.30 -25.10
C GLN A 69 6.73 20.06 -23.77
N ALA A 70 7.40 21.07 -23.22
CA ALA A 70 8.05 21.00 -21.91
C ALA A 70 7.02 20.77 -20.79
N ASP A 71 5.91 21.50 -20.82
CA ASP A 71 4.81 21.35 -19.87
C ASP A 71 4.20 19.94 -19.93
N LYS A 72 3.93 19.44 -21.14
CA LYS A 72 3.47 18.06 -21.34
C LYS A 72 4.40 17.06 -20.68
N GLN A 73 5.72 17.23 -20.82
CA GLN A 73 6.71 16.33 -20.24
C GLN A 73 6.76 16.45 -18.72
N LYS A 74 6.63 17.66 -18.18
CA LYS A 74 6.55 17.93 -16.74
C LYS A 74 5.33 17.25 -16.11
N TYR A 75 4.14 17.39 -16.71
CA TYR A 75 2.93 16.70 -16.23
C TYR A 75 3.09 15.18 -16.29
N LYS A 76 3.63 14.62 -17.39
CA LYS A 76 3.92 13.18 -17.47
C LYS A 76 4.86 12.71 -16.36
N ALA A 77 5.89 13.47 -16.03
CA ALA A 77 6.81 13.15 -14.95
C ALA A 77 6.10 13.19 -13.58
N GLN A 78 5.26 14.20 -13.35
CA GLN A 78 4.47 14.32 -12.13
C GLN A 78 3.51 13.15 -11.94
N VAL A 79 2.81 12.73 -12.99
CA VAL A 79 1.94 11.55 -12.95
C VAL A 79 2.71 10.30 -12.56
N ARG A 80 3.87 10.05 -13.20
CA ARG A 80 4.72 8.91 -12.83
C ARG A 80 5.16 8.95 -11.37
N ARG A 81 5.60 10.11 -10.88
CA ARG A 81 5.99 10.31 -9.48
C ARG A 81 4.83 10.00 -8.53
N LEU A 82 3.65 10.55 -8.79
CA LEU A 82 2.47 10.32 -7.96
C LEU A 82 2.05 8.86 -7.96
N CYS A 83 2.15 8.15 -9.09
CA CYS A 83 1.88 6.71 -9.14
C CYS A 83 2.88 5.91 -8.29
N GLN A 84 4.17 6.25 -8.34
CA GLN A 84 5.20 5.62 -7.51
C GLN A 84 4.96 5.89 -6.02
N GLU A 85 4.66 7.13 -5.65
CA GLU A 85 4.36 7.52 -4.28
C GLU A 85 3.11 6.80 -3.75
N ASN A 86 2.06 6.69 -4.57
CA ASN A 86 0.88 5.92 -4.20
C ASN A 86 1.17 4.42 -4.00
N ALA A 87 2.00 3.82 -4.87
CA ALA A 87 2.40 2.43 -4.71
C ALA A 87 3.20 2.25 -3.41
N TRP A 88 4.16 3.12 -3.17
CA TRP A 88 4.97 3.11 -1.96
C TRP A 88 4.13 3.26 -0.68
N ILE A 89 3.16 4.17 -0.66
CA ILE A 89 2.24 4.33 0.49
C ILE A 89 1.39 3.07 0.71
N ARG A 90 0.96 2.39 -0.35
CA ARG A 90 0.21 1.13 -0.22
C ARG A 90 1.08 0.03 0.40
N ASP A 91 2.33 -0.06 -0.02
CA ASP A 91 3.28 -1.04 0.53
C ASP A 91 3.60 -0.73 2.00
N GLU A 92 3.81 0.55 2.34
CA GLU A 92 4.06 1.01 3.71
C GLU A 92 2.86 0.74 4.64
N LEU A 93 1.64 0.98 4.15
CA LEU A 93 0.40 0.66 4.87
C LEU A 93 0.29 -0.85 5.11
N ASN A 94 0.56 -1.67 4.09
CA ASN A 94 0.50 -3.12 4.22
C ASN A 94 1.54 -3.64 5.22
N SER A 95 2.76 -3.10 5.17
CA SER A 95 3.84 -3.40 6.13
C SER A 95 3.41 -3.08 7.57
N THR A 96 2.87 -1.88 7.81
CA THR A 96 2.37 -1.45 9.12
C THR A 96 1.23 -2.35 9.62
N GLN A 97 0.28 -2.68 8.75
CA GLN A 97 -0.81 -3.58 9.09
C GLN A 97 -0.30 -4.99 9.44
N GLN A 98 0.73 -5.49 8.75
CA GLN A 98 1.32 -6.79 9.07
C GLN A 98 2.00 -6.78 10.44
N GLN A 99 2.76 -5.73 10.75
CA GLN A 99 3.39 -5.57 12.07
C GLN A 99 2.34 -5.51 13.18
N LEU A 100 1.25 -4.78 12.97
CA LEU A 100 0.13 -4.71 13.91
C LEU A 100 -0.48 -6.09 14.17
N ARG A 101 -0.75 -6.88 13.11
CA ARG A 101 -1.29 -8.24 13.25
C ARG A 101 -0.36 -9.14 14.07
N THR A 102 0.95 -9.09 13.82
CA THR A 102 1.93 -9.85 14.59
C THR A 102 1.95 -9.42 16.05
N ALA A 103 1.92 -8.10 16.32
CA ALA A 103 1.85 -7.59 17.68
C ALA A 103 0.59 -8.03 18.41
N MET A 104 -0.57 -8.01 17.75
CA MET A 104 -1.83 -8.50 18.30
C MET A 104 -1.77 -10.00 18.62
N GLN A 105 -1.17 -10.82 17.74
CA GLN A 105 -0.98 -12.24 18.00
C GLN A 105 -0.09 -12.48 19.23
N ASN A 106 1.01 -11.73 19.35
CA ASN A 106 1.92 -11.83 20.48
C ASN A 106 1.23 -11.43 21.80
N ILE A 107 0.40 -10.38 21.78
CA ILE A 107 -0.37 -9.96 22.96
C ILE A 107 -1.31 -11.09 23.39
N ALA A 108 -2.07 -11.68 22.47
CA ALA A 108 -2.98 -12.78 22.79
C ALA A 108 -2.24 -13.99 23.39
N GLN A 109 -1.06 -14.33 22.84
CA GLN A 109 -0.24 -15.41 23.39
C GLN A 109 0.26 -15.08 24.81
N LEU A 110 0.80 -13.88 25.03
CA LEU A 110 1.29 -13.46 26.33
C LEU A 110 0.18 -13.37 27.38
N GLU A 111 -1.03 -12.95 26.99
CA GLU A 111 -2.19 -12.93 27.87
C GLU A 111 -2.56 -14.34 28.32
N GLU A 112 -2.47 -15.34 27.44
CA GLU A 112 -2.75 -16.72 27.78
C GLU A 112 -1.67 -17.33 28.67
N GLU A 113 -0.40 -17.12 28.35
CA GLU A 113 0.73 -17.51 29.21
C GLU A 113 0.61 -16.87 30.60
N ASN A 114 0.19 -15.61 30.68
CA ASN A 114 -0.03 -14.92 31.95
C ASN A 114 -1.16 -15.56 32.77
N LYS A 115 -2.29 -15.94 32.13
CA LYS A 115 -3.37 -16.66 32.81
C LYS A 115 -2.89 -18.02 33.32
N HIS A 116 -2.18 -18.78 32.48
CA HIS A 116 -1.62 -20.08 32.87
C HIS A 116 -0.66 -19.95 34.06
N LEU A 117 0.24 -18.96 34.03
CA LEU A 117 1.16 -18.69 35.15
C LEU A 117 0.43 -18.29 36.43
N LYS A 118 -0.62 -17.48 36.33
CA LYS A 118 -1.48 -17.11 37.47
C LYS A 118 -2.17 -18.33 38.07
N PHE A 119 -2.68 -19.22 37.23
CA PHE A 119 -3.29 -20.47 37.67
C PHE A 119 -2.29 -21.38 38.39
N MET A 120 -1.12 -21.60 37.80
CA MET A 120 -0.02 -22.37 38.43
C MET A 120 0.43 -21.79 39.77
N ASN A 121 0.51 -20.46 39.88
CA ASN A 121 0.84 -19.81 41.15
C ASN A 121 -0.26 -20.00 42.21
N SER A 122 -1.54 -20.00 41.79
CA SER A 122 -2.65 -20.26 42.69
C SER A 122 -2.62 -21.68 43.25
N ILE A 123 -2.28 -22.68 42.44
CA ILE A 123 -2.16 -24.08 42.90
C ILE A 123 -1.05 -24.18 43.96
N LYS A 124 0.13 -23.65 43.67
CA LYS A 124 1.27 -23.70 44.61
C LYS A 124 0.95 -23.10 45.98
N LYS A 125 0.13 -22.06 46.04
CA LYS A 125 -0.33 -21.48 47.32
C LYS A 125 -1.19 -22.44 48.13
N PHE A 126 -2.05 -23.23 47.49
CA PHE A 126 -2.83 -24.25 48.20
C PHE A 126 -1.96 -25.39 48.73
N ASP A 127 -0.88 -25.75 48.03
CA ASP A 127 0.11 -26.72 48.52
C ASP A 127 0.94 -26.17 49.71
N GLU A 128 1.25 -24.87 49.73
CA GLU A 128 1.95 -24.20 50.84
C GLU A 128 1.05 -23.96 52.07
N ASP A 129 -0.26 -23.77 51.87
CA ASP A 129 -1.26 -23.52 52.91
C ASP A 129 -1.88 -24.82 53.49
N LEU A 130 -1.31 -25.99 53.21
CA LEU A 130 -1.66 -27.27 53.83
C LEU A 130 -0.69 -27.60 54.99
N PRO A 131 -0.99 -27.26 56.27
CA PRO A 131 -0.15 -27.65 57.38
C PRO A 131 -0.50 -29.06 57.86
N GLU A 132 0.54 -29.89 58.00
CA GLU A 132 0.62 -31.03 58.93
C GLU A 132 -0.53 -32.06 58.90
N LEU A 133 -0.54 -32.98 57.93
CA LEU A 133 -1.12 -34.33 58.11
C LEU A 133 -0.14 -35.46 57.78
N ALA A 134 1.15 -35.17 57.59
CA ALA A 134 2.19 -36.18 57.34
C ALA A 134 2.88 -36.70 58.61
N ASP A 135 2.43 -36.30 59.81
CA ASP A 135 2.84 -36.95 61.05
C ASP A 135 1.82 -38.03 61.43
N LYS A 136 1.94 -39.20 60.79
CA LYS A 136 2.04 -40.53 61.45
C LYS A 136 1.81 -41.71 60.49
N GLU A 137 2.72 -42.67 60.63
CA GLU A 137 2.68 -44.09 60.23
C GLU A 137 3.13 -44.45 58.79
N GLY A 138 4.28 -45.15 58.70
CA GLY A 138 4.51 -46.11 57.62
C GLY A 138 5.92 -46.16 57.04
N ASP A 139 6.85 -46.77 57.76
CA ASP A 139 8.14 -47.26 57.28
C ASP A 139 7.97 -48.16 56.03
N GLN A 140 8.48 -47.74 54.85
CA GLN A 140 9.15 -48.61 53.86
C GLN A 140 9.63 -47.90 52.58
N ALA A 141 10.92 -48.14 52.30
CA ALA A 141 11.58 -48.29 51.00
C ALA A 141 11.80 -47.04 50.11
N GLU A 142 13.08 -46.65 50.05
CA GLU A 142 13.69 -45.90 48.97
C GLU A 142 13.33 -46.47 47.58
N GLN A 143 12.58 -45.72 46.78
CA GLN A 143 12.68 -45.75 45.32
C GLN A 143 12.62 -44.32 44.78
N GLN A 144 13.75 -43.88 44.22
CA GLN A 144 13.87 -42.64 43.47
C GLN A 144 13.10 -42.81 42.15
N HIS A 145 11.91 -42.22 42.07
CA HIS A 145 11.19 -41.99 40.82
C HIS A 145 10.95 -40.47 40.63
N PRO A 146 11.04 -39.94 39.40
CA PRO A 146 10.86 -38.53 39.13
C PRO A 146 9.43 -38.10 39.51
N ALA A 147 9.33 -37.06 40.34
CA ALA A 147 8.09 -36.57 40.96
C ALA A 147 7.01 -36.05 39.97
N SER A 148 7.28 -36.03 38.66
CA SER A 148 6.33 -35.59 37.64
C SER A 148 5.24 -36.61 37.32
N ASP A 149 5.54 -37.91 37.40
CA ASP A 149 4.65 -38.94 36.86
C ASP A 149 3.57 -39.36 37.85
N VAL A 150 3.86 -39.27 39.15
CA VAL A 150 2.90 -39.61 40.21
C VAL A 150 1.76 -38.60 40.27
N HIS A 151 2.05 -37.31 40.06
CA HIS A 151 1.04 -36.25 40.08
C HIS A 151 0.02 -36.41 38.94
N ASN A 152 0.49 -36.71 37.72
CA ASN A 152 -0.37 -36.99 36.58
C ASN A 152 -1.23 -38.24 36.80
N SER A 153 -0.65 -39.29 37.42
CA SER A 153 -1.39 -40.52 37.69
C SER A 153 -2.49 -40.35 38.74
N THR A 154 -2.24 -39.56 39.79
CA THR A 154 -3.23 -39.26 40.85
C THR A 154 -4.36 -38.35 40.35
N LEU A 155 -4.07 -37.40 39.45
CA LEU A 155 -5.08 -36.54 38.82
C LEU A 155 -6.02 -37.34 37.91
N GLN A 156 -5.48 -38.32 37.19
CA GLN A 156 -6.24 -39.20 36.29
C GLN A 156 -7.16 -40.17 37.06
N GLU A 157 -6.80 -40.55 38.29
CA GLU A 157 -7.61 -41.42 39.17
C GLU A 157 -8.81 -40.69 39.81
N LEU A 158 -8.71 -39.36 40.00
CA LEU A 158 -9.78 -38.52 40.57
C LEU A 158 -10.82 -38.05 39.54
N GLY A 159 -10.72 -38.48 38.28
CA GLY A 159 -11.68 -38.17 37.22
C GLY A 159 -11.49 -36.79 36.57
N PHE A 160 -10.37 -36.11 36.81
CA PHE A 160 -9.96 -34.93 36.04
C PHE A 160 -9.24 -35.39 34.77
N GLY A 161 -10.01 -35.81 33.77
CA GLY A 161 -9.49 -36.28 32.49
C GLY A 161 -9.19 -35.14 31.51
N ASP A 162 -7.99 -35.15 30.94
CA ASP A 162 -7.55 -34.55 29.67
C ASP A 162 -8.11 -33.17 29.29
N GLU A 163 -8.05 -32.19 30.21
CA GLU A 163 -8.38 -30.79 29.88
C GLU A 163 -7.44 -30.22 28.80
N GLU A 164 -6.26 -30.81 28.61
CA GLU A 164 -5.27 -30.38 27.61
C GLU A 164 -5.73 -30.70 26.16
N GLU A 165 -6.45 -31.81 25.96
CA GLU A 165 -6.97 -32.20 24.66
C GLU A 165 -8.21 -31.36 24.27
N ASP A 166 -9.02 -31.00 25.26
CA ASP A 166 -10.18 -30.12 25.07
C ASP A 166 -9.78 -28.64 24.91
N LEU A 167 -8.72 -28.17 25.60
CA LEU A 167 -8.11 -26.86 25.35
C LEU A 167 -7.46 -26.79 23.97
N GLN A 168 -6.83 -27.86 23.49
CA GLN A 168 -6.32 -27.93 22.12
C GLN A 168 -7.45 -27.93 21.09
N LYS A 169 -8.57 -28.63 21.34
CA LYS A 169 -9.75 -28.57 20.48
C LYS A 169 -10.35 -27.16 20.47
N LEU A 170 -10.47 -26.49 21.62
CA LEU A 170 -10.96 -25.11 21.72
C LEU A 170 -10.03 -24.11 21.03
N SER A 171 -8.71 -24.26 21.19
CA SER A 171 -7.69 -23.48 20.49
C SER A 171 -7.79 -23.67 18.98
N ASN A 172 -7.90 -24.91 18.50
CA ASN A 172 -8.06 -25.23 17.09
C ASN A 172 -9.37 -24.68 16.51
N VAL A 173 -10.47 -24.72 17.27
CA VAL A 173 -11.75 -24.11 16.89
C VAL A 173 -11.61 -22.59 16.83
N SER A 174 -10.92 -21.96 17.79
CA SER A 174 -10.71 -20.51 17.81
C SER A 174 -9.83 -20.05 16.64
N ILE A 175 -8.74 -20.78 16.34
CA ILE A 175 -7.88 -20.56 15.17
C ILE A 175 -8.68 -20.72 13.88
N PHE A 176 -9.55 -21.73 13.78
CA PHE A 176 -10.40 -21.95 12.63
C PHE A 176 -11.42 -20.81 12.43
N VAL A 177 -12.04 -20.34 13.51
CA VAL A 177 -12.98 -19.20 13.48
C VAL A 177 -12.26 -17.91 13.08
N LEU A 178 -11.08 -17.64 13.63
CA LEU A 178 -10.25 -16.49 13.28
C LEU A 178 -9.78 -16.55 11.82
N SER A 179 -9.39 -17.73 11.32
CA SER A 179 -9.03 -17.93 9.91
C SER A 179 -10.22 -17.69 8.97
N LYS A 180 -11.43 -18.11 9.39
CA LYS A 180 -12.66 -17.94 8.61
C LYS A 180 -13.13 -16.48 8.58
N LEU A 181 -13.04 -15.77 9.71
CA LEU A 181 -13.27 -14.32 9.79
C LEU A 181 -12.23 -13.54 8.98
N ASN A 182 -10.97 -13.97 8.98
CA ASN A 182 -9.90 -13.37 8.17
C ASN A 182 -10.17 -13.54 6.66
N LYS A 183 -10.58 -14.74 6.21
CA LYS A 183 -11.04 -14.97 4.83
C LYS A 183 -12.25 -14.10 4.46
N GLN A 184 -13.21 -13.93 5.37
CA GLN A 184 -14.38 -13.08 5.13
C GLN A 184 -13.97 -11.60 4.97
N LEU A 185 -13.09 -11.10 5.83
CA LEU A 185 -12.57 -9.73 5.76
C LEU A 185 -11.79 -9.47 4.46
N ILE A 186 -10.97 -10.44 4.03
CA ILE A 186 -10.25 -10.38 2.75
C ILE A 186 -11.23 -10.39 1.56
N THR A 187 -12.32 -11.15 1.63
CA THR A 187 -13.29 -11.27 0.52
C THR A 187 -14.16 -10.01 0.41
N GLU A 188 -14.66 -9.50 1.53
CA GLU A 188 -15.53 -8.30 1.54
C GLU A 188 -14.78 -7.01 1.20
N HIS A 189 -13.51 -6.87 1.65
CA HIS A 189 -12.69 -5.70 1.31
C HIS A 189 -11.83 -5.90 0.04
N GLY A 190 -11.58 -7.14 -0.39
CA GLY A 190 -10.92 -7.47 -1.65
C GLY A 190 -11.82 -7.27 -2.88
N CYS A 191 -13.14 -7.50 -2.74
CA CYS A 191 -14.10 -7.22 -3.82
C CYS A 191 -14.21 -5.71 -4.14
N LEU A 192 -13.99 -4.82 -3.17
CA LEU A 192 -13.90 -3.38 -3.42
C LEU A 192 -12.67 -2.99 -4.26
N PHE A 193 -11.62 -3.83 -4.27
CA PHE A 193 -10.40 -3.59 -5.04
C PHE A 193 -10.46 -4.12 -6.47
N SER A 194 -11.27 -5.16 -6.74
CA SER A 194 -11.46 -5.70 -8.09
C SER A 194 -12.25 -4.77 -9.02
N ILE A 195 -13.05 -3.84 -8.47
CA ILE A 195 -13.85 -2.90 -9.28
C ILE A 195 -13.03 -1.70 -9.79
N TYR A 196 -11.80 -1.51 -9.29
CA TYR A 196 -10.90 -0.42 -9.70
C TYR A 196 -9.70 -0.87 -10.54
N SER A 197 -9.63 -2.15 -10.90
CA SER A 197 -8.64 -2.63 -11.87
C SER A 197 -9.08 -2.25 -13.29
N LEU A 198 -8.71 -1.04 -13.73
CA LEU A 198 -8.71 -0.70 -15.14
C LEU A 198 -7.63 -1.53 -15.86
N PRO A 199 -7.92 -2.13 -17.02
CA PRO A 199 -6.93 -2.88 -17.77
C PRO A 199 -5.84 -1.94 -18.28
N THR A 200 -4.61 -2.46 -18.26
CA THR A 200 -3.38 -1.84 -18.77
C THR A 200 -3.45 -1.62 -20.28
#